data_AF-A0A5S5ME52-F1
#
_entry.id   AF-A0A5S5ME52-F1
#
_cell.length_a   1.000
_cell.length_b   1.000
_cell.length_c   1.000
_cell.angle_alpha   90.00
_cell.angle_beta   90.00
_cell.angle_gamma   90.00
#
_symmetry.space_group_name_H-M   'P 1'
#
loop_
_entity.id
_entity.type
_entity.pdbx_description
1 polymer ?
#
loop_
_entity_poly.entity_id
_entity_poly.type
_entity_poly.pdbx_seq_one_letter_code
_entity_poly.pdbx_strand_id
1 'polypeptide(L)'
;MDTCPACKAKTAEKTTCHRCKLDLQLFLDVEKEAENHAIKARQAHEKKDMETLYIHSSRWVSLKASPEACRLLAISALHMQNYPKALMAQKMAARLSGKYSDTQECRQT
;
A
#
# COMPACT_ATOMS: atom_id res chain seq x y z
N MET A 1 12.97 -3.39 -0.21
CA MET A 1 12.87 -4.67 0.52
C MET A 1 14.23 -5.04 1.14
N ASP A 2 14.33 -5.09 2.47
CA ASP A 2 15.63 -5.26 3.17
C ASP A 2 15.99 -6.72 3.48
N THR A 3 15.01 -7.62 3.40
CA THR A 3 15.15 -9.05 3.68
C THR A 3 14.44 -9.92 2.66
N CYS A 4 15.04 -11.04 2.29
CA CYS A 4 14.42 -12.03 1.41
C CYS A 4 13.16 -12.64 2.06
N PRO A 5 12.00 -12.67 1.38
CA PRO A 5 10.76 -13.20 1.94
C PRO A 5 10.82 -14.72 2.21
N ALA A 6 11.63 -15.47 1.45
CA ALA A 6 11.75 -16.92 1.61
C ALA A 6 12.70 -17.33 2.75
N CYS A 7 13.90 -16.75 2.81
CA CYS A 7 14.94 -17.20 3.75
C CYS A 7 15.31 -16.17 4.84
N LYS A 8 14.67 -15.00 4.83
CA LYS A 8 14.89 -13.88 5.77
C LYS A 8 16.32 -13.32 5.79
N ALA A 9 17.19 -13.72 4.86
CA ALA A 9 18.53 -13.18 4.76
C ALA A 9 18.48 -11.71 4.30
N LYS A 10 19.37 -10.86 4.81
CA LYS A 10 19.48 -9.46 4.39
C LYS A 10 19.80 -9.36 2.90
N THR A 11 19.04 -8.55 2.18
CA THR A 11 19.20 -8.35 0.75
C THR A 11 19.72 -6.93 0.53
N ALA A 12 21.02 -6.80 0.26
CA ALA A 12 21.62 -5.53 -0.11
C ALA A 12 21.29 -5.22 -1.58
N GLU A 13 20.09 -4.69 -1.85
CA GLU A 13 19.60 -4.17 -3.16
C GLU A 13 19.71 -5.13 -4.36
N LYS A 14 20.06 -6.39 -4.14
CA LYS A 14 20.22 -7.39 -5.20
C LYS A 14 18.86 -7.92 -5.63
N THR A 15 18.69 -8.04 -6.95
CA THR A 15 17.55 -8.72 -7.58
C THR A 15 17.53 -10.22 -7.31
N THR A 16 18.61 -10.81 -6.81
CA THR A 16 18.66 -12.23 -6.43
C THR A 16 19.14 -12.39 -4.99
N CYS A 17 18.46 -13.22 -4.21
CA CYS A 17 18.89 -13.53 -2.86
C CYS A 17 20.23 -14.26 -2.87
N HIS A 18 21.22 -13.75 -2.14
CA HIS A 18 22.55 -14.37 -2.07
C HIS A 18 22.53 -15.79 -1.46
N ARG A 19 21.59 -16.06 -0.52
CA ARG A 19 21.47 -17.31 0.22
C ARG A 19 20.66 -18.37 -0.52
N CYS A 20 19.38 -18.09 -0.79
CA CYS A 20 18.49 -19.07 -1.43
C CYS A 20 18.41 -18.96 -2.95
N LYS A 21 19.13 -18.00 -3.57
CA LYS A 21 19.12 -17.73 -5.02
C LYS A 21 17.74 -17.41 -5.61
N LEU A 22 16.74 -17.14 -4.77
CA LEU A 22 15.43 -16.70 -5.21
C LEU A 22 15.56 -15.37 -5.98
N ASP A 23 14.94 -15.32 -7.16
CA ASP A 23 14.75 -14.08 -7.90
C ASP A 23 13.71 -13.20 -7.17
N LEU A 24 14.16 -12.03 -6.76
CA LEU A 24 13.40 -11.01 -6.04
C LEU A 24 12.83 -9.95 -6.98
N GLN A 25 13.20 -9.97 -8.26
CA GLN A 25 12.77 -8.98 -9.26
C GLN A 25 11.24 -8.88 -9.32
N LEU A 26 10.54 -10.02 -9.31
CA LEU A 26 9.08 -10.04 -9.29
C LEU A 26 8.48 -9.29 -8.08
N PHE A 27 9.09 -9.41 -6.91
CA PHE A 27 8.62 -8.70 -5.71
C PHE A 27 8.90 -7.20 -5.81
N LEU A 28 10.07 -6.82 -6.34
CA LEU A 28 10.44 -5.42 -6.58
C LEU A 28 9.52 -4.77 -7.61
N ASP A 29 9.15 -5.50 -8.67
CA ASP A 29 8.23 -5.01 -9.70
C ASP A 29 6.82 -4.78 -9.13
N VAL A 30 6.34 -5.69 -8.27
CA VAL A 30 5.07 -5.52 -7.55
C VAL A 30 5.11 -4.32 -6.61
N GLU A 31 6.22 -4.10 -5.89
CA GLU A 31 6.40 -2.92 -5.03
C GLU A 31 6.39 -1.63 -5.85
N LYS A 32 7.10 -1.62 -6.98
CA LYS A 32 7.16 -0.48 -7.90
C LYS A 32 5.79 -0.16 -8.50
N GLU A 33 5.03 -1.18 -8.90
CA GLU A 33 3.70 -0.97 -9.47
C GLU A 33 2.70 -0.50 -8.40
N ALA A 34 2.83 -1.00 -7.17
CA ALA A 34 2.05 -0.48 -6.04
C ALA A 34 2.33 1.02 -5.81
N GLU A 35 3.59 1.46 -5.89
CA GLU A 35 3.96 2.88 -5.76
C GLU A 35 3.42 3.72 -6.92
N ASN A 36 3.48 3.21 -8.16
CA ASN A 36 2.88 3.88 -9.32
C ASN A 36 1.38 4.13 -9.11
N HIS A 37 0.65 3.13 -8.62
CA HIS A 37 -0.76 3.28 -8.29
C HIS A 37 -1.00 4.22 -7.11
N ALA A 38 -0.12 4.24 -6.11
CA ALA A 38 -0.18 5.19 -5.00
C ALA A 38 -0.09 6.63 -5.48
N ILE A 39 0.89 6.93 -6.35
CA ILE A 39 1.08 8.26 -6.94
C ILE A 39 -0.16 8.68 -7.73
N LYS A 40 -0.66 7.81 -8.62
CA LYS A 40 -1.86 8.12 -9.43
C LYS A 40 -3.11 8.30 -8.57
N ALA A 41 -3.30 7.49 -7.53
CA ALA A 41 -4.40 7.64 -6.58
C ALA A 41 -4.34 9.00 -5.87
N ARG A 42 -3.16 9.40 -5.37
CA ARG A 42 -2.98 10.71 -4.71
C ARG A 42 -3.31 11.87 -5.65
N GLN A 43 -2.81 11.82 -6.88
CA GLN A 43 -3.11 12.84 -7.91
C GLN A 43 -4.61 12.90 -8.25
N ALA A 44 -5.28 11.75 -8.35
CA ALA A 44 -6.72 11.69 -8.60
C ALA A 44 -7.52 12.28 -7.41
N HIS A 45 -7.10 12.01 -6.19
CA HIS A 45 -7.69 12.58 -4.98
C HIS A 45 -7.58 14.11 -4.96
N GLU A 46 -6.40 14.66 -5.30
CA GLU A 46 -6.19 16.11 -5.43
C GLU A 46 -7.11 16.74 -6.49
N LYS A 47 -7.32 16.04 -7.60
CA LYS A 47 -8.22 16.48 -8.69
C LYS A 47 -9.70 16.21 -8.43
N LYS A 48 -10.05 15.57 -7.31
CA LYS A 48 -11.39 15.07 -6.98
C LYS A 48 -11.98 14.13 -8.02
N ASP A 49 -11.13 13.43 -8.78
CA ASP A 49 -11.53 12.40 -9.73
C ASP A 49 -11.74 11.08 -8.98
N MET A 50 -12.98 10.86 -8.52
CA MET A 50 -13.33 9.74 -7.64
C MET A 50 -13.31 8.39 -8.35
N GLU A 51 -13.56 8.35 -9.66
CA GLU A 51 -13.51 7.12 -10.45
C GLU A 51 -12.06 6.65 -10.60
N THR A 52 -11.16 7.55 -11.02
CA THR A 52 -9.73 7.24 -11.13
C THR A 52 -9.13 6.93 -9.75
N LEU A 53 -9.57 7.65 -8.70
CA LEU A 53 -9.18 7.37 -7.32
C LEU A 53 -9.58 5.95 -6.92
N TYR A 54 -10.81 5.53 -7.21
CA TYR A 54 -11.30 4.19 -6.89
C TYR A 54 -10.47 3.11 -7.59
N ILE A 55 -10.20 3.27 -8.89
CA ILE A 55 -9.43 2.30 -9.68
C ILE A 55 -8.02 2.14 -9.11
N HIS A 56 -7.30 3.24 -8.91
CA HIS A 56 -5.91 3.18 -8.48
C HIS A 56 -5.75 2.82 -7.00
N SER A 57 -6.62 3.31 -6.11
CA SER A 57 -6.60 2.89 -4.70
C SER A 57 -6.98 1.41 -4.55
N SER A 58 -7.92 0.89 -5.33
CA SER A 58 -8.27 -0.54 -5.31
C SER A 58 -7.09 -1.40 -5.78
N ARG A 59 -6.38 -1.00 -6.84
CA ARG A 59 -5.17 -1.71 -7.32
C ARG A 59 -4.04 -1.64 -6.30
N TRP A 60 -3.82 -0.47 -5.71
CA TRP A 60 -2.82 -0.26 -4.68
C TRP A 60 -3.07 -1.18 -3.47
N VAL A 61 -4.30 -1.23 -2.94
CA VAL A 61 -4.65 -2.12 -1.82
C VAL A 61 -4.41 -3.59 -2.15
N SER A 62 -4.72 -4.03 -3.38
CA SER A 62 -4.51 -5.42 -3.80
C SER A 62 -3.03 -5.80 -3.91
N LEU A 63 -2.16 -4.87 -4.32
CA LEU A 63 -0.72 -5.13 -4.44
C LEU A 63 -0.01 -4.96 -3.09
N LYS A 64 -0.33 -3.89 -2.36
CA LYS A 64 0.28 -3.53 -1.09
C LYS A 64 -0.71 -2.77 -0.22
N ALA A 65 -1.40 -3.49 0.64
CA ALA A 65 -2.33 -2.89 1.58
C ALA A 65 -1.59 -1.93 2.54
N SER A 66 -1.98 -0.66 2.53
CA SER A 66 -1.53 0.36 3.48
C SER A 66 -2.74 1.06 4.11
N PRO A 67 -2.61 1.65 5.32
CA PRO A 67 -3.70 2.42 5.92
C PRO A 67 -4.19 3.55 5.01
N GLU A 68 -3.28 4.24 4.34
CA GLU A 68 -3.58 5.32 3.40
C GLU A 68 -4.37 4.81 2.20
N ALA A 69 -3.90 3.75 1.53
CA ALA A 69 -4.56 3.15 0.38
C ALA A 69 -5.99 2.71 0.74
N CYS A 70 -6.16 2.09 1.90
CA CYS A 70 -7.46 1.66 2.38
C CYS A 70 -8.41 2.83 2.68
N ARG A 71 -7.90 3.95 3.23
CA ARG A 71 -8.71 5.16 3.46
C ARG A 71 -9.17 5.80 2.14
N LEU A 72 -8.27 5.93 1.17
CA LEU A 72 -8.59 6.47 -0.15
C LEU A 72 -9.61 5.59 -0.90
N LEU A 73 -9.47 4.26 -0.78
CA LEU A 73 -10.45 3.33 -1.32
C LEU A 73 -11.81 3.46 -0.62
N ALA A 74 -11.84 3.64 0.70
CA ALA A 74 -13.09 3.85 1.43
C ALA A 74 -13.81 5.13 0.98
N ILE A 75 -13.09 6.25 0.87
CA ILE A 75 -13.63 7.54 0.43
C ILE A 75 -14.23 7.44 -0.98
N SER A 76 -13.46 6.91 -1.93
CA SER A 76 -13.93 6.75 -3.31
C SER A 76 -15.09 5.77 -3.44
N ALA A 77 -15.08 4.65 -2.69
CA ALA A 77 -16.19 3.71 -2.66
C ALA A 77 -17.48 4.32 -2.08
N LEU A 78 -17.39 5.19 -1.07
CA LEU A 78 -18.54 5.94 -0.55
C LEU A 78 -19.15 6.86 -1.62
N HIS A 79 -18.29 7.56 -2.37
CA HIS A 79 -18.74 8.44 -3.45
C HIS A 79 -19.44 7.67 -4.57
N MET A 80 -18.95 6.48 -4.88
CA MET A 80 -19.58 5.55 -5.84
C MET A 80 -20.76 4.76 -5.26
N GLN A 81 -21.21 5.07 -4.04
CA GLN A 81 -22.30 4.38 -3.33
C GLN A 81 -22.08 2.87 -3.13
N ASN A 82 -20.83 2.42 -3.16
CA ASN A 82 -20.44 1.05 -2.87
C ASN A 82 -20.12 0.89 -1.38
N TYR A 83 -21.16 0.94 -0.55
CA TYR A 83 -21.06 0.89 0.91
C TYR A 83 -20.39 -0.38 1.47
N PRO A 84 -20.64 -1.59 0.93
CA PRO A 84 -19.95 -2.80 1.42
C PRO A 84 -18.43 -2.71 1.27
N LYS A 85 -17.95 -2.20 0.13
CA LYS A 85 -16.52 -2.04 -0.12
C LYS A 85 -15.91 -0.93 0.73
N ALA A 86 -16.63 0.18 0.92
CA ALA A 86 -16.21 1.24 1.82
C ALA A 86 -16.00 0.73 3.26
N LEU A 87 -16.96 -0.03 3.79
CA LEU A 87 -16.88 -0.60 5.13
C LEU A 87 -15.73 -1.60 5.27
N MET A 88 -15.53 -2.46 4.27
CA MET A 88 -14.41 -3.40 4.23
C MET A 88 -13.07 -2.64 4.27
N ALA A 89 -12.90 -1.65 3.40
CA ALA A 89 -11.67 -0.86 3.31
C ALA A 89 -11.39 -0.10 4.62
N GLN A 90 -12.42 0.48 5.25
CA GLN A 90 -12.27 1.17 6.54
C GLN A 90 -11.83 0.21 7.67
N LYS A 91 -12.42 -1.00 7.72
CA LYS A 91 -12.00 -2.03 8.69
C LYS A 91 -10.56 -2.46 8.47
N MET A 92 -10.13 -2.60 7.21
CA MET A 92 -8.73 -2.90 6.88
C MET A 92 -7.80 -1.76 7.32
N ALA A 93 -8.16 -0.51 7.03
CA ALA A 93 -7.39 0.66 7.47
C ALA A 93 -7.18 0.67 8.99
N ALA A 94 -8.24 0.45 9.77
CA ALA A 94 -8.18 0.40 11.22
C ALA A 94 -7.24 -0.70 11.75
N ARG A 95 -7.31 -1.91 11.16
CA ARG A 95 -6.42 -3.04 11.52
C ARG A 95 -4.95 -2.74 11.24
N LEU A 96 -4.67 -2.05 10.14
CA LEU A 96 -3.30 -1.69 9.75
C LEU A 96 -2.77 -0.51 10.57
N SER A 97 -3.63 0.45 10.95
CA SER A 97 -3.27 1.59 11.81
C SER A 97 -3.05 1.21 13.27
N GLY A 98 -3.71 0.15 13.77
CA GLY A 98 -3.50 -0.37 15.14
C GLY A 98 -2.11 -0.96 15.42
N LYS A 99 -1.21 -0.96 14.43
CA LYS A 99 0.22 -1.30 14.59
C LYS A 99 1.14 -0.08 14.58
N TYR A 100 0.58 1.14 14.58
CA TYR A 100 1.29 2.41 14.43
C TYR A 100 1.09 3.34 15.64
N SER A 101 1.18 2.79 16.86
CA SER A 101 1.12 3.57 18.11
C SER A 101 2.45 3.68 18.86
N ASP A 102 3.60 3.32 18.26
CA ASP A 102 4.91 3.32 18.96
C ASP A 102 6.03 4.16 18.32
N THR A 103 5.76 5.03 17.32
CA THR A 103 6.85 5.84 16.71
C THR A 103 6.49 7.30 16.40
N GLN A 104 5.70 7.96 17.27
CA GLN A 104 5.57 9.42 17.27
C GLN A 104 6.02 10.07 18.59
N GLU A 105 7.16 9.63 19.13
CA GLU A 105 8.01 10.48 19.98
C GLU A 105 9.22 10.90 19.14
N CYS A 106 9.13 12.02 18.40
CA CYS A 106 10.29 12.81 17.95
C CYS A 106 9.86 14.05 17.15
N ARG A 107 9.03 14.91 17.73
CA ARG A 107 9.03 16.36 17.43
C ARG A 107 8.59 17.13 18.68
N GLN A 108 9.48 17.16 19.67
CA GLN A 108 9.56 18.26 20.62
C GLN A 108 10.75 19.12 20.22
N THR A 109 10.48 20.35 19.80
CA THR A 109 11.36 21.51 19.90
C THR A 109 10.47 22.73 20.06
#